data_AF-A0A968ZVM6-F1
#
_entry.id   AF-A0A968ZVM6-F1
#
_cell.length_a   1.000
_cell.length_b   1.000
_cell.length_c   1.000
_cell.angle_alpha   90.00
_cell.angle_beta   90.00
_cell.angle_gamma   90.00
#
_symmetry.space_group_name_H-M   'P 1'
#
loop_
_entity.id
_entity.type
_entity.pdbx_description
1 polymer ?
#
loop_
_entity_poly.entity_id
_entity_poly.type
_entity_poly.pdbx_seq_one_letter_code
_entity_poly.pdbx_strand_id
1 'polypeptide(L)'
;MNHSLSRFLVVAAAVSTLSAACTNRLKDYTQVTMQAKVSANNPELNQEDLATTKTILENRLAGLGIELAEVETIAPDQIVVRLPQTFNIDVIEPILASTGQLILKNQKPDTEEALATKIETLQRLLVEQNTLEQTQQTEQTQQTEQTQQTEQTQQIKEAEKIDRAIALRTEIEQTRAAIAALFEPSDLTGEMLVEAKAMPAEDGNTWNVKLWFNSEGAAMFAEQTEMMAGTGRTIGFFLDDVLLSAPVVDIAFAESGITGGEAIISGNFTNQAAKYLEIQLTMVPYLST
;
A
#
# COMPACT_ATOMS: atom_id res chain seq x y z
N MET A 1 1.82 -27.97 -15.35
CA MET A 1 2.99 -27.72 -14.49
C MET A 1 2.54 -26.72 -13.46
N ASN A 2 2.46 -27.12 -12.19
CA ASN A 2 2.10 -26.21 -11.09
C ASN A 2 3.25 -25.22 -10.90
N HIS A 3 3.04 -23.95 -11.26
CA HIS A 3 3.91 -22.89 -10.77
C HIS A 3 3.53 -22.66 -9.29
N SER A 4 4.33 -23.25 -8.40
CA SER A 4 4.24 -23.00 -6.97
C SER A 4 4.66 -21.56 -6.72
N LEU A 5 3.68 -20.78 -6.28
CA LEU A 5 3.75 -19.35 -5.97
C LEU A 5 4.95 -19.05 -5.07
N SER A 6 5.85 -18.18 -5.52
CA SER A 6 6.86 -17.61 -4.64
C SER A 6 6.27 -16.40 -3.90
N ARG A 7 5.74 -16.65 -2.70
CA ARG A 7 5.17 -15.62 -1.83
C ARG A 7 6.20 -15.27 -0.75
N PHE A 8 6.86 -14.13 -0.87
CA PHE A 8 7.62 -13.53 0.24
C PHE A 8 7.05 -12.17 0.59
N LEU A 9 7.03 -11.87 1.87
CA LEU A 9 6.60 -10.58 2.39
C LEU A 9 7.87 -9.85 2.84
N VAL A 10 8.23 -8.76 2.19
CA VAL A 10 9.40 -7.98 2.59
C VAL A 10 8.94 -6.96 3.63
N VAL A 11 9.55 -6.97 4.82
CA VAL A 11 9.28 -5.99 5.87
C VAL A 11 10.53 -5.15 6.07
N ALA A 12 10.41 -3.82 6.12
CA ALA A 12 11.52 -3.01 6.58
C ALA A 12 11.89 -3.39 8.02
N ALA A 13 13.14 -3.76 8.25
CA ALA A 13 13.61 -4.19 9.56
C ALA A 13 14.33 -3.07 10.33
N ALA A 14 14.94 -2.11 9.63
CA ALA A 14 15.58 -0.96 10.25
C ALA A 14 15.80 0.18 9.23
N VAL A 15 15.43 1.41 9.62
CA VAL A 15 15.84 2.63 8.90
C VAL A 15 17.00 3.26 9.67
N SER A 16 18.08 3.60 8.99
CA SER A 16 19.25 4.23 9.60
C SER A 16 19.85 5.29 8.66
N THR A 17 20.20 6.45 9.21
CA THR A 17 20.90 7.51 8.47
C THR A 17 22.41 7.31 8.62
N LEU A 18 23.12 7.11 7.51
CA LEU A 18 24.56 6.91 7.49
C LEU A 18 25.21 8.01 6.65
N SER A 19 26.05 8.84 7.28
CA SER A 19 26.70 9.99 6.63
C SER A 19 28.16 9.74 6.25
N ALA A 20 28.67 8.51 6.35
CA ALA A 20 30.12 8.27 6.35
C ALA A 20 30.66 7.09 5.51
N ALA A 21 29.86 6.44 4.66
CA ALA A 21 30.40 5.45 3.73
C ALA A 21 30.11 5.87 2.28
N CYS A 22 31.09 6.47 1.60
CA CYS A 22 31.00 6.67 0.15
C CYS A 22 30.62 5.34 -0.51
N THR A 23 29.43 5.29 -1.11
CA THR A 23 29.08 4.20 -2.01
C THR A 23 29.64 4.51 -3.39
N ASN A 24 29.39 3.65 -4.37
CA ASN A 24 29.85 3.89 -5.74
C ASN A 24 29.21 5.15 -6.36
N ARG A 25 28.03 5.59 -5.90
CA ARG A 25 27.27 6.69 -6.51
C ARG A 25 26.78 7.78 -5.54
N LEU A 26 26.76 7.53 -4.23
CA LEU A 26 26.19 8.45 -3.23
C LEU A 26 27.25 8.93 -2.23
N LYS A 27 27.22 10.25 -1.94
CA LYS A 27 28.02 10.88 -0.88
C LYS A 27 27.28 10.90 0.45
N ASP A 28 26.05 11.44 0.44
CA ASP A 28 25.16 11.52 1.59
C ASP A 28 23.88 10.72 1.29
N TYR A 29 23.57 9.73 2.12
CA TYR A 29 22.42 8.86 1.90
C TYR A 29 21.70 8.48 3.20
N THR A 30 20.44 8.08 3.04
CA THR A 30 19.65 7.37 4.05
C THR A 30 19.59 5.91 3.65
N GLN A 31 19.74 5.02 4.62
CA GLN A 31 19.74 3.58 4.40
C GLN A 31 18.50 2.93 5.01
N VAL A 32 17.83 2.12 4.22
CA VAL A 32 16.77 1.22 4.67
C VAL A 32 17.27 -0.20 4.56
N THR A 33 17.30 -0.93 5.65
CA THR A 33 17.51 -2.36 5.64
C THR A 33 16.16 -3.06 5.66
N MET A 34 15.88 -3.78 4.58
CA MET A 34 14.68 -4.59 4.39
C MET A 34 15.01 -6.05 4.64
N GLN A 35 14.15 -6.71 5.41
CA GLN A 35 14.26 -8.11 5.77
C GLN A 35 13.14 -8.89 5.09
N ALA A 36 13.51 -9.87 4.30
CA ALA A 36 12.54 -10.78 3.71
C ALA A 36 11.96 -11.68 4.80
N LYS A 37 10.63 -11.72 4.90
CA LYS A 37 9.89 -12.67 5.72
C LYS A 37 9.29 -13.75 4.83
N VAL A 38 9.55 -14.97 5.25
CA VAL A 38 8.99 -16.21 4.71
C VAL A 38 7.47 -16.18 4.85
N SER A 39 6.73 -16.38 3.76
CA SER A 39 5.28 -16.56 3.84
C SER A 39 4.93 -17.99 4.28
N ALA A 40 3.79 -18.19 4.94
CA ALA A 40 3.31 -19.51 5.35
C ALA A 40 3.19 -20.52 4.19
N ASN A 41 3.07 -20.02 2.95
CA ASN A 41 2.91 -20.84 1.74
C ASN A 41 4.23 -21.17 1.03
N ASN A 42 5.35 -20.54 1.41
CA ASN A 42 6.68 -20.86 0.88
C ASN A 42 7.72 -20.76 2.01
N PRO A 43 8.07 -21.87 2.68
CA PRO A 43 8.90 -21.86 3.89
C PRO A 43 10.39 -21.58 3.64
N GLU A 44 10.86 -21.56 2.39
CA GLU A 44 12.28 -21.40 2.05
C GLU A 44 12.53 -20.17 1.16
N LEU A 45 13.26 -19.18 1.68
CA LEU A 45 13.76 -18.05 0.90
C LEU A 45 14.74 -18.54 -0.19
N ASN A 46 14.34 -18.44 -1.45
CA ASN A 46 15.23 -18.71 -2.59
C ASN A 46 15.98 -17.43 -3.01
N GLN A 47 17.21 -17.58 -3.49
CA GLN A 47 18.01 -16.48 -4.03
C GLN A 47 17.35 -15.83 -5.26
N GLU A 48 16.60 -16.61 -6.04
CA GLU A 48 15.81 -16.11 -7.17
C GLU A 48 14.76 -15.08 -6.72
N ASP A 49 14.14 -15.30 -5.56
CA ASP A 49 13.13 -14.41 -5.02
C ASP A 49 13.73 -13.10 -4.53
N LEU A 50 14.92 -13.15 -3.93
CA LEU A 50 15.66 -11.95 -3.56
C LEU A 50 16.10 -11.16 -4.80
N ALA A 51 16.50 -11.85 -5.88
CA ALA A 51 16.84 -11.19 -7.13
C ALA A 51 15.62 -10.49 -7.76
N THR A 52 14.47 -11.18 -7.83
CA THR A 52 13.21 -10.59 -8.30
C THR A 52 12.80 -9.41 -7.43
N THR A 53 12.91 -9.55 -6.10
CA THR A 53 12.61 -8.47 -5.15
C THR A 53 13.52 -7.26 -5.37
N LYS A 54 14.83 -7.47 -5.57
CA LYS A 54 15.78 -6.40 -5.89
C LYS A 54 15.35 -5.66 -7.15
N THR A 55 15.01 -6.38 -8.23
CA THR A 55 14.52 -5.77 -9.47
C THR A 55 13.23 -4.97 -9.27
N ILE A 56 12.28 -5.47 -8.49
CA ILE A 56 11.05 -4.74 -8.15
C ILE A 56 11.39 -3.42 -7.43
N LEU A 57 12.26 -3.47 -6.42
CA LEU A 57 12.67 -2.27 -5.67
C LEU A 57 13.39 -1.25 -6.57
N GLU A 58 14.30 -1.69 -7.43
CA GLU A 58 15.00 -0.83 -8.40
C GLU A 58 14.00 -0.14 -9.35
N ASN A 59 13.05 -0.89 -9.89
CA ASN A 59 12.02 -0.35 -10.78
C ASN A 59 11.12 0.65 -10.05
N ARG A 60 10.72 0.37 -8.80
CA ARG A 60 9.93 1.30 -7.97
C ARG A 60 10.66 2.60 -7.74
N LEU A 61 11.94 2.52 -7.39
CA LEU A 61 12.78 3.69 -7.17
C LEU A 61 12.96 4.52 -8.46
N ALA A 62 13.16 3.85 -9.59
CA ALA A 62 13.20 4.52 -10.89
C ALA A 62 11.87 5.19 -11.23
N GLY A 63 10.74 4.53 -11.00
CA GLY A 63 9.38 5.08 -11.19
C GLY A 63 9.08 6.28 -10.30
N LEU A 64 9.69 6.34 -9.11
CA LEU A 64 9.65 7.49 -8.20
C LEU A 64 10.61 8.62 -8.60
N GLY A 65 11.41 8.46 -9.66
CA GLY A 65 12.41 9.43 -10.11
C GLY A 65 13.71 9.42 -9.30
N ILE A 66 13.97 8.34 -8.54
CA ILE A 66 15.13 8.19 -7.67
C ILE A 66 16.24 7.38 -8.37
N GLU A 67 16.75 7.91 -9.47
CA GLU A 67 17.71 7.21 -10.36
C GLU A 67 19.08 6.90 -9.73
N LEU A 68 19.43 7.65 -8.68
CA LEU A 68 20.67 7.47 -7.93
C LEU A 68 20.55 6.49 -6.77
N ALA A 69 19.36 5.93 -6.52
CA ALA A 69 19.20 4.93 -5.48
C ALA A 69 20.04 3.69 -5.79
N GLU A 70 20.51 3.04 -4.72
CA GLU A 70 21.22 1.77 -4.80
C GLU A 70 20.43 0.70 -4.05
N VAL A 71 20.24 -0.46 -4.68
CA VAL A 71 19.61 -1.63 -4.06
C VAL A 71 20.62 -2.76 -4.07
N GLU A 72 20.94 -3.31 -2.90
CA GLU A 72 21.92 -4.38 -2.79
C GLU A 72 21.46 -5.48 -1.84
N THR A 73 21.72 -6.73 -2.21
CA THR A 73 21.53 -7.87 -1.32
C THR A 73 22.75 -7.98 -0.41
N ILE A 74 22.56 -7.79 0.90
CA ILE A 74 23.67 -7.79 1.89
C ILE A 74 23.72 -9.08 2.72
N ALA A 75 22.62 -9.84 2.76
CA ALA A 75 22.53 -11.15 3.38
C ALA A 75 21.51 -12.03 2.62
N PRO A 76 21.46 -13.36 2.86
CA PRO A 76 20.53 -14.26 2.19
C PRO A 76 19.04 -13.89 2.33
N ASP A 77 18.72 -13.04 3.29
CA ASP A 77 17.38 -12.61 3.67
C ASP A 77 17.28 -11.08 3.84
N GLN A 78 18.32 -10.33 3.45
CA GLN A 78 18.36 -8.87 3.62
C GLN A 78 18.75 -8.14 2.34
N ILE A 79 17.94 -7.13 2.04
CA ILE A 79 18.18 -6.15 0.98
C ILE A 79 18.36 -4.78 1.64
N VAL A 80 19.39 -4.05 1.23
CA VAL A 80 19.59 -2.67 1.62
C VAL A 80 19.22 -1.76 0.47
N VAL A 81 18.44 -0.72 0.76
CA VAL A 81 18.12 0.36 -0.15
C VAL A 81 18.79 1.63 0.36
N ARG A 82 19.56 2.30 -0.49
CA ARG A 82 20.20 3.59 -0.18
C ARG A 82 19.60 4.67 -1.05
N LEU A 83 19.14 5.73 -0.41
CA LEU A 83 18.47 6.86 -1.05
C LEU A 83 19.26 8.14 -0.79
N PRO A 84 19.35 9.09 -1.74
CA PRO A 84 19.87 10.41 -1.45
C PRO A 84 19.08 11.08 -0.31
N GLN A 85 19.75 11.80 0.59
CA GLN A 85 19.09 12.46 1.74
C GLN A 85 18.08 13.56 1.34
N THR A 86 18.09 13.99 0.08
CA THR A 86 17.08 14.91 -0.47
C THR A 86 15.68 14.30 -0.52
N PHE A 87 15.57 12.98 -0.41
CA PHE A 87 14.30 12.28 -0.43
C PHE A 87 13.83 11.97 0.99
N ASN A 88 12.55 12.24 1.26
CA ASN A 88 11.94 11.94 2.55
C ASN A 88 11.66 10.43 2.65
N ILE A 89 12.39 9.76 3.54
CA ILE A 89 12.27 8.32 3.73
C ILE A 89 10.92 7.89 4.30
N ASP A 90 10.29 8.72 5.13
CA ASP A 90 8.99 8.41 5.76
C ASP A 90 7.87 8.29 4.72
N VAL A 91 8.04 8.92 3.56
CA VAL A 91 7.11 8.83 2.42
C VAL A 91 7.42 7.63 1.53
N ILE A 92 8.70 7.27 1.39
CA ILE A 92 9.16 6.27 0.42
C ILE A 92 9.14 4.86 1.00
N GLU A 93 9.52 4.69 2.26
CA GLU A 93 9.60 3.37 2.91
C GLU A 93 8.28 2.58 2.79
N PRO A 94 7.09 3.15 3.00
CA PRO A 94 5.84 2.40 2.87
C PRO A 94 5.59 1.90 1.43
N ILE A 95 6.02 2.68 0.43
CA ILE A 95 5.92 2.32 -0.99
C ILE A 95 6.87 1.17 -1.32
N LEU A 96 8.07 1.16 -0.72
CA LEU A 96 9.04 0.10 -0.90
C LEU A 96 8.64 -1.18 -0.17
N ALA A 97 8.10 -1.07 1.05
CA ALA A 97 7.68 -2.20 1.88
C ALA A 97 6.39 -2.89 1.39
N SER A 98 5.57 -2.19 0.61
CA SER A 98 4.36 -2.75 -0.03
C SER A 98 4.70 -3.95 -0.91
N THR A 99 3.90 -5.00 -0.91
CA THR A 99 4.10 -6.12 -1.85
C THR A 99 3.49 -5.85 -3.22
N GLY A 100 2.58 -4.87 -3.32
CA GLY A 100 1.90 -4.54 -4.55
C GLY A 100 0.80 -5.53 -4.93
N GLN A 101 0.37 -6.39 -3.99
CA GLN A 101 -0.62 -7.43 -4.26
C GLN A 101 -2.02 -6.84 -4.32
N LEU A 102 -2.50 -6.59 -5.53
CA LEU A 102 -3.89 -6.23 -5.78
C LEU A 102 -4.78 -7.47 -5.81
N ILE A 103 -5.91 -7.43 -5.11
CA ILE A 103 -6.96 -8.44 -5.18
C ILE A 103 -8.32 -7.73 -5.21
N LEU A 104 -9.17 -8.11 -6.17
CA LEU A 104 -10.55 -7.65 -6.23
C LEU A 104 -11.44 -8.67 -5.56
N LYS A 105 -12.17 -8.28 -4.51
CA LYS A 105 -12.98 -9.18 -3.69
C LYS A 105 -14.45 -8.76 -3.72
N ASN A 106 -15.37 -9.72 -3.79
CA ASN A 106 -16.81 -9.44 -3.73
C ASN A 106 -17.27 -9.25 -2.30
N GLN A 107 -18.13 -8.26 -2.06
CA GLN A 107 -18.77 -8.10 -0.76
C GLN A 107 -19.77 -9.23 -0.50
N LYS A 108 -19.73 -9.77 0.72
CA LYS A 108 -20.66 -10.82 1.18
C LYS A 108 -22.11 -10.28 1.23
N PRO A 109 -23.12 -11.10 0.92
CA PRO A 109 -24.53 -10.73 1.12
C PRO A 109 -24.82 -10.26 2.54
N ASP A 110 -25.77 -9.33 2.69
CA ASP A 110 -26.28 -8.83 3.98
C ASP A 110 -25.20 -8.14 4.86
N THR A 111 -24.17 -7.56 4.24
CA THR A 111 -23.08 -6.85 4.94
C THR A 111 -22.97 -5.37 4.59
N GLU A 112 -23.91 -4.81 3.83
CA GLU A 112 -23.89 -3.45 3.29
C GLU A 112 -23.83 -2.40 4.40
N GLU A 113 -24.72 -2.49 5.39
CA GLU A 113 -24.75 -1.59 6.55
C GLU A 113 -23.48 -1.72 7.40
N ALA A 114 -23.02 -2.97 7.61
CA ALA A 114 -21.82 -3.25 8.38
C ALA A 114 -20.57 -2.67 7.71
N LEU A 115 -20.47 -2.77 6.38
CA LEU A 115 -19.37 -2.20 5.61
C LEU A 115 -19.39 -0.68 5.70
N ALA A 116 -20.54 -0.05 5.46
CA ALA A 116 -20.69 1.41 5.52
C ALA A 116 -20.26 1.97 6.88
N THR A 117 -20.75 1.37 7.98
CA THR A 117 -20.42 1.79 9.35
C THR A 117 -18.94 1.63 9.68
N LYS A 118 -18.30 0.54 9.20
CA LYS A 118 -16.88 0.30 9.41
C LYS A 118 -16.00 1.26 8.60
N ILE A 119 -16.39 1.59 7.37
CA ILE A 119 -15.68 2.60 6.57
C ILE A 119 -15.76 3.97 7.25
N GLU A 120 -16.92 4.38 7.76
CA GLU A 120 -17.06 5.62 8.52
C GLU A 120 -16.18 5.62 9.78
N THR A 121 -16.18 4.50 10.51
CA THR A 121 -15.32 4.33 11.69
C THR A 121 -13.84 4.45 11.32
N LEU A 122 -13.41 3.77 10.25
CA LEU A 122 -12.03 3.82 9.78
C LEU A 122 -11.64 5.25 9.38
N GLN A 123 -12.49 5.97 8.63
CA GLN A 123 -12.25 7.36 8.25
C GLN A 123 -12.06 8.26 9.47
N ARG A 124 -12.91 8.12 10.49
CA ARG A 124 -12.77 8.88 11.75
C ARG A 124 -11.42 8.59 12.44
N LEU A 125 -11.04 7.31 12.54
CA LEU A 125 -9.79 6.91 13.18
C LEU A 125 -8.56 7.45 12.42
N LEU A 126 -8.59 7.43 11.09
CA LEU A 126 -7.51 7.98 10.25
C LEU A 126 -7.39 9.50 10.38
N VAL A 127 -8.53 10.22 10.48
CA VAL A 127 -8.52 11.66 10.76
C VAL A 127 -7.88 11.94 12.12
N GLU A 128 -8.27 11.18 13.15
CA GLU A 128 -7.67 11.32 14.48
C GLU A 128 -6.15 11.06 14.43
N GLN A 129 -5.71 10.03 13.71
CA GLN A 129 -4.30 9.70 13.56
C GLN A 129 -3.52 10.87 12.95
N ASN A 130 -4.02 11.42 11.84
CA ASN A 130 -3.42 12.57 11.18
C ASN A 130 -3.35 13.79 12.11
N THR A 131 -4.39 14.04 12.92
CA THR A 131 -4.37 15.17 13.87
C THR A 131 -3.32 14.99 14.97
N LEU A 132 -3.13 13.77 15.47
CA LEU A 132 -2.09 13.48 16.47
C LEU A 132 -0.69 13.68 15.89
N GLU A 133 -0.45 13.23 14.66
CA GLU A 133 0.84 13.39 13.97
C GLU A 133 1.18 14.87 13.71
N GLN A 134 0.21 15.67 13.26
CA GLN A 134 0.40 17.12 13.07
C GLN A 134 0.68 17.87 14.37
N THR A 135 0.04 17.45 15.47
CA THR A 135 0.25 18.06 16.78
C THR A 135 1.66 17.76 17.30
N GLN A 136 2.18 16.55 17.08
CA GLN A 136 3.56 16.19 17.43
C GLN A 136 4.59 17.03 16.66
N GLN A 137 4.40 17.23 15.36
CA GLN A 137 5.30 18.06 14.54
C GLN A 137 5.31 19.54 14.97
N THR A 138 4.14 20.06 15.37
CA THR A 138 4.01 21.46 15.84
C THR A 138 4.71 21.69 17.18
N GLU A 139 4.68 20.70 18.08
CA GLU A 139 5.31 20.78 19.40
C GLU A 139 6.83 20.60 19.36
N GLN A 140 7.36 19.77 18.45
CA GLN A 140 8.81 19.64 18.20
C GLN A 140 9.44 20.96 17.71
N THR A 141 8.67 21.83 17.06
CA THR A 141 9.14 23.14 16.56
C THR A 141 9.24 24.19 17.68
N GLN A 142 8.66 23.95 18.87
CA GLN A 142 8.58 24.92 19.98
C GLN A 142 9.54 24.62 21.15
N GLN A 143 10.38 23.57 21.07
CA GLN A 143 11.23 23.10 22.18
C GLN A 143 12.49 23.94 22.49
N THR A 144 12.71 25.11 21.88
CA THR A 144 13.96 25.87 22.15
C THR A 144 13.97 26.67 23.47
N GLU A 145 12.83 26.82 24.17
CA GLU A 145 12.81 27.60 25.42
C GLU A 145 11.81 27.02 26.44
N GLN A 146 12.26 26.31 27.50
CA GLN A 146 11.84 26.48 28.92
C GLN A 146 12.18 25.30 29.89
N THR A 147 12.12 25.65 31.18
CA THR A 147 12.72 25.11 32.43
C THR A 147 12.22 23.74 32.96
N GLN A 148 13.06 23.07 33.76
CA GLN A 148 12.97 21.72 34.39
C GLN A 148 11.64 21.26 35.04
N GLN A 149 10.73 22.16 35.45
CA GLN A 149 9.40 21.75 35.98
C GLN A 149 8.36 21.53 34.87
N THR A 150 8.57 22.13 33.70
CA THR A 150 7.76 21.91 32.50
C THR A 150 8.04 20.54 31.90
N GLU A 151 9.27 20.05 32.03
CA GLU A 151 9.76 18.78 31.47
C GLU A 151 8.98 17.56 31.96
N GLN A 152 8.67 17.42 33.26
CA GLN A 152 7.91 16.27 33.77
C GLN A 152 6.45 16.27 33.30
N THR A 153 5.80 17.43 33.26
CA THR A 153 4.40 17.53 32.78
C THR A 153 4.31 17.36 31.27
N GLN A 154 5.33 17.81 30.53
CA GLN A 154 5.47 17.57 29.08
C GLN A 154 5.72 16.08 28.78
N GLN A 155 6.61 15.42 29.54
CA GLN A 155 6.88 13.99 29.38
C GLN A 155 5.64 13.12 29.64
N ILE A 156 4.80 13.47 30.61
CA ILE A 156 3.53 12.76 30.86
C ILE A 156 2.57 12.93 29.69
N LYS A 157 2.38 14.16 29.18
CA LYS A 157 1.51 14.42 28.02
C LYS A 157 2.02 13.76 26.74
N GLU A 158 3.34 13.68 26.57
CA GLU A 158 3.95 13.00 25.43
C GLU A 158 3.79 11.49 25.53
N ALA A 159 3.96 10.90 26.73
CA ALA A 159 3.67 9.50 26.98
C ALA A 159 2.20 9.14 26.72
N GLU A 160 1.26 9.96 27.17
CA GLU A 160 -0.19 9.77 26.90
C GLU A 160 -0.51 9.83 25.39
N LYS A 161 0.15 10.72 24.64
CA LYS A 161 0.01 10.78 23.17
C LYS A 161 0.57 9.55 22.49
N ILE A 162 1.69 9.01 22.96
CA ILE A 162 2.28 7.77 22.45
C ILE A 162 1.31 6.61 22.72
N ASP A 163 0.79 6.49 23.94
CA ASP A 163 -0.19 5.47 24.30
C ASP A 163 -1.45 5.56 23.43
N ARG A 164 -1.96 6.79 23.20
CA ARG A 164 -3.10 6.98 22.29
C ARG A 164 -2.75 6.62 20.85
N ALA A 165 -1.58 6.97 20.35
CA ALA A 165 -1.15 6.61 19.01
C ALA A 165 -1.03 5.08 18.82
N ILE A 166 -0.54 4.36 19.83
CA ILE A 166 -0.46 2.90 19.83
C ILE A 166 -1.88 2.27 19.84
N ALA A 167 -2.75 2.76 20.72
CA ALA A 167 -4.14 2.29 20.78
C ALA A 167 -4.86 2.55 19.45
N LEU A 168 -4.72 3.75 18.90
CA LEU A 168 -5.36 4.15 17.65
C LEU A 168 -4.90 3.30 16.46
N ARG A 169 -3.59 3.05 16.34
CA ARG A 169 -3.05 2.12 15.33
C ARG A 169 -3.67 0.72 15.47
N THR A 170 -3.83 0.24 16.70
CA THR A 170 -4.47 -1.06 16.96
C THR A 170 -5.95 -1.06 16.54
N GLU A 171 -6.70 -0.01 16.87
CA GLU A 171 -8.11 0.15 16.46
C GLU A 171 -8.27 0.21 14.94
N ILE A 172 -7.36 0.91 14.24
CA ILE A 172 -7.32 0.99 12.78
C ILE A 172 -7.11 -0.40 12.18
N GLU A 173 -6.11 -1.15 12.65
CA GLU A 173 -5.82 -2.50 12.12
C GLU A 173 -6.97 -3.48 12.39
N GLN A 174 -7.58 -3.43 13.57
CA GLN A 174 -8.76 -4.22 13.88
C GLN A 174 -9.94 -3.87 12.97
N THR A 175 -10.14 -2.58 12.69
CA THR A 175 -11.21 -2.11 11.80
C THR A 175 -10.95 -2.56 10.36
N ARG A 176 -9.70 -2.44 9.87
CA ARG A 176 -9.28 -2.94 8.55
C ARG A 176 -9.52 -4.45 8.41
N ALA A 177 -9.10 -5.24 9.40
CA ALA A 177 -9.34 -6.68 9.42
C ALA A 177 -10.84 -7.01 9.43
N ALA A 178 -11.64 -6.27 10.20
CA ALA A 178 -13.09 -6.44 10.22
C ALA A 178 -13.77 -6.05 8.90
N ILE A 179 -13.24 -5.06 8.17
CA ILE A 179 -13.68 -4.72 6.81
C ILE A 179 -13.33 -5.85 5.85
N ALA A 180 -12.08 -6.31 5.84
CA ALA A 180 -11.63 -7.40 4.97
C ALA A 180 -12.46 -8.68 5.16
N ALA A 181 -12.88 -8.97 6.39
CA ALA A 181 -13.73 -10.11 6.71
C ALA A 181 -15.15 -10.05 6.09
N LEU A 182 -15.60 -8.87 5.64
CA LEU A 182 -16.88 -8.70 4.92
C LEU A 182 -16.80 -9.06 3.44
N PHE A 183 -15.62 -9.41 2.94
CA PHE A 183 -15.41 -9.77 1.54
C PHE A 183 -15.06 -11.25 1.38
N GLU A 184 -15.41 -11.81 0.23
CA GLU A 184 -15.10 -13.18 -0.16
C GLU A 184 -13.69 -13.26 -0.77
N PRO A 185 -12.97 -14.39 -0.62
CA PRO A 185 -11.76 -14.64 -1.40
C PRO A 185 -12.05 -14.56 -2.91
N SER A 186 -11.02 -14.24 -3.68
CA SER A 186 -11.13 -14.09 -5.13
C SER A 186 -9.78 -14.36 -5.78
N ASP A 187 -9.84 -14.94 -6.97
CA ASP A 187 -8.67 -15.21 -7.82
C ASP A 187 -8.40 -14.07 -8.82
N LEU A 188 -9.24 -13.02 -8.84
CA LEU A 188 -8.98 -11.82 -9.65
C LEU A 188 -7.92 -10.96 -8.95
N THR A 189 -6.68 -11.08 -9.39
CA THR A 189 -5.51 -10.43 -8.78
C THR A 189 -4.79 -9.47 -9.73
N GLY A 190 -3.83 -8.73 -9.17
CA GLY A 190 -2.93 -7.85 -9.91
C GLY A 190 -2.05 -8.56 -10.95
N GLU A 191 -1.86 -9.88 -10.88
CA GLU A 191 -1.13 -10.66 -11.90
C GLU A 191 -1.84 -10.62 -13.27
N MET A 192 -3.14 -10.35 -13.27
CA MET A 192 -3.94 -10.23 -14.49
C MET A 192 -3.92 -8.80 -15.06
N LEU A 193 -3.20 -7.85 -14.46
CA LEU A 193 -3.05 -6.50 -14.99
C LEU A 193 -2.05 -6.45 -16.14
N VAL A 194 -2.44 -5.78 -17.22
CA VAL A 194 -1.57 -5.36 -18.32
C VAL A 194 -0.97 -3.99 -18.02
N GLU A 195 -1.79 -3.09 -17.46
CA GLU A 195 -1.37 -1.72 -17.16
C GLU A 195 -2.17 -1.15 -15.99
N ALA A 196 -1.51 -0.30 -15.20
CA ALA A 196 -2.15 0.62 -14.28
C ALA A 196 -1.66 2.04 -14.57
N LYS A 197 -2.54 3.05 -14.49
CA LYS A 197 -2.18 4.43 -14.79
C LYS A 197 -2.93 5.44 -13.92
N ALA A 198 -2.19 6.34 -13.28
CA ALA A 198 -2.75 7.49 -12.61
C ALA A 198 -3.31 8.49 -13.63
N MET A 199 -4.54 8.95 -13.42
CA MET A 199 -5.20 9.93 -14.26
C MET A 199 -6.04 10.91 -13.42
N PRO A 200 -6.21 12.16 -13.87
CA PRO A 200 -7.13 13.09 -13.21
C PRO A 200 -8.56 12.52 -13.28
N ALA A 201 -9.31 12.69 -12.20
CA ALA A 201 -10.74 12.40 -12.18
C ALA A 201 -11.52 13.46 -12.97
N GLU A 202 -12.78 13.16 -13.26
CA GLU A 202 -13.65 14.05 -14.04
C GLU A 202 -13.89 15.41 -13.36
N ASP A 203 -13.79 15.45 -12.02
CA ASP A 203 -13.92 16.67 -11.23
C ASP A 203 -12.72 17.64 -11.38
N GLY A 204 -11.61 17.16 -11.96
CA GLY A 204 -10.35 17.89 -12.12
C GLY A 204 -9.57 18.17 -10.83
N ASN A 205 -10.10 17.80 -9.66
CA ASN A 205 -9.54 18.08 -8.34
C ASN A 205 -8.94 16.84 -7.69
N THR A 206 -9.44 15.66 -8.05
CA THR A 206 -8.96 14.38 -7.52
C THR A 206 -8.32 13.55 -8.63
N TRP A 207 -7.63 12.49 -8.22
CA TRP A 207 -6.98 11.54 -9.11
C TRP A 207 -7.55 10.15 -8.88
N ASN A 208 -7.55 9.36 -9.94
CA ASN A 208 -7.92 7.96 -9.96
C ASN A 208 -6.76 7.13 -10.54
N VAL A 209 -6.83 5.81 -10.34
CA VAL A 209 -5.95 4.87 -11.04
C VAL A 209 -6.81 3.98 -11.93
N LYS A 210 -6.60 4.07 -13.24
CA LYS A 210 -7.23 3.20 -14.22
C LYS A 210 -6.41 1.93 -14.38
N LEU A 211 -7.10 0.80 -14.44
CA LEU A 211 -6.56 -0.53 -14.57
C LEU A 211 -7.00 -1.13 -15.91
N TRP A 212 -6.10 -1.86 -16.55
CA TRP A 212 -6.38 -2.68 -17.71
C TRP A 212 -6.00 -4.12 -17.40
N PHE A 213 -6.98 -5.02 -17.45
CA PHE A 213 -6.77 -6.45 -17.31
C PHE A 213 -6.44 -7.09 -18.65
N ASN A 214 -5.73 -8.22 -18.59
CA ASN A 214 -5.61 -9.12 -19.72
C ASN A 214 -6.95 -9.82 -19.99
N SER A 215 -7.03 -10.66 -21.04
CA SER A 215 -8.29 -11.31 -21.42
C SER A 215 -8.91 -12.19 -20.32
N GLU A 216 -8.09 -12.83 -19.49
CA GLU A 216 -8.55 -13.68 -18.38
C GLU A 216 -9.14 -12.82 -17.26
N GLY A 217 -8.39 -11.81 -16.80
CA GLY A 217 -8.86 -10.89 -15.77
C GLY A 217 -10.08 -10.08 -16.22
N ALA A 218 -10.16 -9.73 -17.51
CA ALA A 218 -11.31 -9.04 -18.08
C ALA A 218 -12.60 -9.89 -18.02
N ALA A 219 -12.49 -11.20 -18.27
CA ALA A 219 -13.62 -12.12 -18.18
C ALA A 219 -14.06 -12.31 -16.71
N MET A 220 -13.11 -12.49 -15.81
CA MET A 220 -13.40 -12.62 -14.37
C MET A 220 -14.00 -11.34 -13.79
N PHE A 221 -13.51 -10.17 -14.20
CA PHE A 221 -14.05 -8.89 -13.78
C PHE A 221 -15.50 -8.69 -14.26
N ALA A 222 -15.79 -9.08 -15.51
CA ALA A 222 -17.16 -9.05 -16.03
C ALA A 222 -18.08 -9.97 -15.21
N GLU A 223 -17.66 -11.21 -14.92
CA GLU A 223 -18.44 -12.14 -14.10
C GLU A 223 -18.69 -11.60 -12.68
N GLN A 224 -17.65 -11.05 -12.02
CA GLN A 224 -17.80 -10.46 -10.68
C GLN A 224 -18.76 -9.26 -10.68
N THR A 225 -18.63 -8.37 -11.65
CA THR A 225 -19.49 -7.19 -11.76
C THR A 225 -20.92 -7.55 -12.10
N GLU A 226 -21.15 -8.55 -12.95
CA GLU A 226 -22.48 -9.08 -13.25
C GLU A 226 -23.19 -9.57 -11.97
N MET A 227 -22.50 -10.36 -11.14
CA MET A 227 -23.05 -10.87 -9.88
C MET A 227 -23.36 -9.77 -8.84
N MET A 228 -22.61 -8.66 -8.86
CA MET A 228 -22.78 -7.56 -7.91
C MET A 228 -23.80 -6.52 -8.39
N ALA A 229 -23.99 -6.38 -9.70
CA ALA A 229 -24.82 -5.34 -10.32
C ALA A 229 -26.25 -5.34 -9.77
N GLY A 230 -26.70 -4.15 -9.32
CA GLY A 230 -28.06 -3.97 -8.82
C GLY A 230 -28.35 -4.59 -7.45
N THR A 231 -27.38 -5.25 -6.81
CA THR A 231 -27.56 -5.81 -5.46
C THR A 231 -27.32 -4.79 -4.34
N GLY A 232 -26.73 -3.64 -4.67
CA GLY A 232 -26.26 -2.64 -3.69
C GLY A 232 -24.92 -3.01 -3.03
N ARG A 233 -24.37 -4.18 -3.34
CA ARG A 233 -23.06 -4.64 -2.86
C ARG A 233 -21.92 -4.02 -3.65
N THR A 234 -20.73 -4.13 -3.07
CA THR A 234 -19.49 -3.52 -3.58
C THR A 234 -18.48 -4.57 -4.05
N ILE A 235 -17.62 -4.15 -4.98
CA ILE A 235 -16.37 -4.85 -5.29
C ILE A 235 -15.25 -4.11 -4.57
N GLY A 236 -14.60 -4.79 -3.62
CA GLY A 236 -13.49 -4.23 -2.87
C GLY A 236 -12.17 -4.39 -3.61
N PHE A 237 -11.45 -3.30 -3.83
CA PHE A 237 -10.09 -3.28 -4.35
C PHE A 237 -9.13 -3.29 -3.16
N PHE A 238 -8.42 -4.39 -2.95
CA PHE A 238 -7.48 -4.55 -1.84
C PHE A 238 -6.05 -4.52 -2.36
N LEU A 239 -5.19 -3.70 -1.75
CA LEU A 239 -3.75 -3.73 -1.96
C LEU A 239 -3.08 -4.15 -0.65
N ASP A 240 -2.35 -5.26 -0.66
CA ASP A 240 -1.70 -5.81 0.53
C ASP A 240 -2.67 -5.94 1.72
N ASP A 241 -3.87 -6.46 1.45
CA ASP A 241 -5.01 -6.59 2.38
C ASP A 241 -5.62 -5.29 2.93
N VAL A 242 -5.16 -4.13 2.46
CA VAL A 242 -5.77 -2.83 2.77
C VAL A 242 -6.81 -2.48 1.69
N LEU A 243 -8.05 -2.20 2.11
CA LEU A 243 -9.10 -1.74 1.20
C LEU A 243 -8.76 -0.34 0.66
N LEU A 244 -8.60 -0.22 -0.66
CA LEU A 244 -8.39 1.05 -1.36
C LEU A 244 -9.70 1.72 -1.74
N SER A 245 -10.63 0.94 -2.29
CA SER A 245 -11.95 1.42 -2.73
C SER A 245 -12.97 0.28 -2.74
N ALA A 246 -14.25 0.62 -2.57
CA ALA A 246 -15.35 -0.34 -2.60
C ALA A 246 -16.54 0.24 -3.42
N PRO A 247 -16.41 0.42 -4.74
CA PRO A 247 -17.50 0.90 -5.57
C PRO A 247 -18.66 -0.09 -5.64
N VAL A 248 -19.88 0.46 -5.69
CA VAL A 248 -21.11 -0.28 -6.01
C VAL A 248 -21.19 -0.45 -7.53
N VAL A 249 -21.65 -1.62 -7.97
CA VAL A 249 -21.87 -1.88 -9.40
C VAL A 249 -23.29 -1.52 -9.81
N ASP A 250 -23.43 -0.66 -10.82
CA ASP A 250 -24.71 -0.19 -11.33
C ASP A 250 -25.55 -1.34 -11.94
N ILE A 251 -26.87 -1.24 -11.81
CA ILE A 251 -27.83 -2.22 -12.36
C ILE A 251 -27.70 -2.40 -13.87
N ALA A 252 -27.21 -1.40 -14.61
CA ALA A 252 -26.98 -1.48 -16.05
C ALA A 252 -26.02 -2.62 -16.45
N PHE A 253 -25.20 -3.11 -15.52
CA PHE A 253 -24.26 -4.21 -15.75
C PHE A 253 -24.80 -5.58 -15.33
N ALA A 254 -26.08 -5.71 -14.98
CA ALA A 254 -26.65 -6.98 -14.51
C ALA A 254 -26.82 -8.06 -15.59
N GLU A 255 -26.74 -7.71 -16.88
CA GLU A 255 -26.86 -8.67 -17.98
C GLU A 255 -25.51 -9.27 -18.42
N SER A 256 -24.43 -8.50 -18.34
CA SER A 256 -23.13 -8.90 -18.92
C SER A 256 -21.91 -8.50 -18.10
N GLY A 257 -22.11 -7.82 -16.97
CA GLY A 257 -21.03 -7.17 -16.25
C GLY A 257 -20.36 -6.03 -17.02
N ILE A 258 -19.26 -5.52 -16.47
CA ILE A 258 -18.38 -4.55 -17.10
C ILE A 258 -17.42 -5.30 -18.03
N THR A 259 -17.79 -5.37 -19.30
CA THR A 259 -16.95 -5.97 -20.34
C THR A 259 -15.83 -5.03 -20.78
N GLY A 260 -14.72 -5.56 -21.32
CA GLY A 260 -13.62 -4.78 -21.86
C GLY A 260 -12.39 -4.69 -20.95
N GLY A 261 -12.47 -5.20 -19.72
CA GLY A 261 -11.31 -5.37 -18.85
C GLY A 261 -10.74 -4.07 -18.29
N GLU A 262 -11.54 -3.01 -18.22
CA GLU A 262 -11.13 -1.74 -17.62
C GLU A 262 -11.79 -1.55 -16.26
N ALA A 263 -11.02 -1.10 -15.27
CA ALA A 263 -11.54 -0.72 -13.96
C ALA A 263 -10.91 0.59 -13.48
N ILE A 264 -11.57 1.27 -12.56
CA ILE A 264 -11.08 2.52 -11.96
C ILE A 264 -11.08 2.37 -10.45
N ILE A 265 -9.89 2.49 -9.84
CA ILE A 265 -9.74 2.69 -8.40
C ILE A 265 -9.93 4.19 -8.14
N SER A 266 -10.96 4.53 -7.35
CA SER A 266 -11.28 5.90 -6.94
C SER A 266 -11.15 6.05 -5.42
N GLY A 267 -10.85 7.26 -4.94
CA GLY A 267 -10.62 7.45 -3.50
C GLY A 267 -10.17 8.84 -3.06
N ASN A 268 -10.57 9.91 -3.77
CA ASN A 268 -10.09 11.28 -3.51
C ASN A 268 -8.55 11.37 -3.47
N PHE A 269 -7.86 10.63 -4.34
CA PHE A 269 -6.41 10.62 -4.33
C PHE A 269 -5.86 11.97 -4.78
N THR A 270 -4.71 12.34 -4.21
CA THR A 270 -3.85 13.38 -4.79
C THR A 270 -3.12 12.80 -6.01
N ASN A 271 -2.59 13.67 -6.88
CA ASN A 271 -1.73 13.23 -8.00
C ASN A 271 -0.60 12.30 -7.52
N GLN A 272 0.07 12.70 -6.43
CA GLN A 272 1.18 11.96 -5.87
C GLN A 272 0.74 10.59 -5.34
N ALA A 273 -0.38 10.52 -4.59
CA ALA A 273 -0.90 9.26 -4.07
C ALA A 273 -1.32 8.31 -5.19
N ALA A 274 -1.99 8.82 -6.24
CA ALA A 274 -2.36 8.01 -7.40
C ALA A 274 -1.12 7.51 -8.16
N LYS A 275 -0.07 8.34 -8.29
CA LYS A 275 1.18 7.94 -8.92
C LYS A 275 1.93 6.88 -8.13
N TYR A 276 1.91 6.96 -6.80
CA TYR A 276 2.50 5.94 -5.94
C TYR A 276 1.75 4.61 -6.06
N LEU A 277 0.41 4.66 -6.07
CA LEU A 277 -0.40 3.47 -6.30
C LEU A 277 -0.15 2.87 -7.69
N GLU A 278 -0.04 3.68 -8.74
CA GLU A 278 0.36 3.22 -10.08
C GLU A 278 1.69 2.46 -10.04
N ILE A 279 2.72 3.02 -9.40
CA ILE A 279 4.05 2.40 -9.26
C ILE A 279 3.98 1.07 -8.50
N GLN A 280 3.13 0.99 -7.46
CA GLN A 280 2.94 -0.25 -6.70
C GLN A 280 2.28 -1.35 -7.53
N LEU A 281 1.37 -1.00 -8.44
CA LEU A 281 0.59 -1.93 -9.26
C LEU A 281 1.30 -2.39 -10.54
N THR A 282 2.08 -1.52 -11.18
CA THR A 282 2.70 -1.77 -12.50
C THR A 282 3.84 -2.80 -12.48
N MET A 283 4.22 -3.35 -11.31
CA MET A 283 5.44 -4.18 -11.17
C MET A 283 5.21 -5.62 -10.74
N VAL A 284 3.98 -6.13 -10.84
CA VAL A 284 3.74 -7.59 -10.85
C VAL A 284 4.14 -8.07 -12.25
N PRO A 285 5.24 -8.84 -12.39
CA PRO A 285 6.04 -8.78 -13.60
C PRO A 285 5.41 -9.54 -14.77
N TYR A 286 5.53 -8.91 -15.95
CA TYR A 286 5.86 -9.59 -17.19
C TYR A 286 7.15 -10.42 -16.99
N LEU A 287 7.00 -11.66 -16.49
CA LEU A 287 7.97 -12.72 -16.72
C LEU A 287 7.42 -13.60 -17.84
N SER A 288 7.42 -13.06 -19.05
CA SER A 288 7.32 -13.92 -20.23
C SER A 288 8.67 -14.61 -20.41
N THR A 289 8.66 -15.93 -20.23
CA THR A 289 9.64 -16.87 -20.79
C THR A 289 9.91 -16.62 -22.27
#